data_AF-A0A7C5QBQ9-F1
#
_entry.id   AF-A0A7C5QBQ9-F1
#
_cell.length_a   1.000
_cell.length_b   1.000
_cell.length_c   1.000
_cell.angle_alpha   90.00
_cell.angle_beta   90.00
_cell.angle_gamma   90.00
#
_symmetry.space_group_name_H-M   'P 1'
#
loop_
_entity.id
_entity.type
_entity.pdbx_description
1 polymer ?
#
loop_
_entity_poly.entity_id
_entity_poly.type
_entity_poly.pdbx_seq_one_letter_code
_entity_poly.pdbx_strand_id
1 'polypeptide(L)'
;MAIWIGMLITQAFLIRYKKRSLHRLIGKFSYGVFPAIIISLVLLAHSQITVYDFGITYSRLYILFLQFSLLAIFIIAYSLAIIYRKSPAHHARYMISTSLTMIDPVVARIPLDIPTLPFSYQVFTFSITDLIIVIFIISERNQKTGREVFPIMLLVFIFFQWLTLYWSRSTIWDDFALWFARLPLT
;
A
#
# COMPACT_ATOMS: atom_id res chain seq x y z
N MET A 1 1.59 11.18 -0.26
CA MET A 1 2.57 10.10 0.03
C MET A 1 3.82 10.56 0.79
N ALA A 2 4.60 11.52 0.27
CA ALA A 2 5.80 12.00 0.98
C ALA A 2 5.54 12.45 2.43
N ILE A 3 4.43 13.17 2.66
CA ILE A 3 3.97 13.55 4.01
C ILE A 3 3.75 12.32 4.89
N TRP A 4 3.14 11.25 4.36
CA TRP A 4 2.89 10.02 5.13
C TRP A 4 4.19 9.37 5.59
N ILE A 5 5.13 9.16 4.67
CA ILE A 5 6.45 8.59 4.98
C ILE A 5 7.20 9.48 5.97
N GLY A 6 7.18 10.80 5.77
CA GLY A 6 7.75 11.77 6.71
C GLY A 6 7.15 11.64 8.11
N MET A 7 5.83 11.47 8.22
CA MET A 7 5.16 11.21 9.49
C MET A 7 5.58 9.89 10.13
N LEU A 8 5.64 8.79 9.37
CA LEU A 8 6.08 7.48 9.90
C LEU A 8 7.50 7.53 10.46
N ILE A 9 8.42 8.11 9.68
CA ILE A 9 9.82 8.28 10.09
C ILE A 9 9.89 9.15 11.35
N THR A 10 9.20 10.29 11.36
CA THR A 10 9.16 11.21 12.50
C THR A 10 8.60 10.51 13.75
N GLN A 11 7.52 9.75 13.61
CA GLN A 11 6.92 9.02 14.73
C GLN A 11 7.88 7.99 15.34
N ALA A 12 8.66 7.28 14.53
CA ALA A 12 9.67 6.33 15.02
C ALA A 12 10.77 7.05 15.82
N PHE A 13 11.28 8.18 15.33
CA PHE A 13 12.25 8.99 16.07
C PHE A 13 11.69 9.54 17.39
N LEU A 14 10.46 10.04 17.40
CA LEU A 14 9.85 10.59 18.61
C LEU A 14 9.69 9.54 19.72
N ILE A 15 9.40 8.29 19.36
CA ILE A 15 9.39 7.18 20.33
C ILE A 15 10.80 6.91 20.87
N ARG A 16 11.82 6.87 20.00
CA ARG A 16 13.23 6.69 20.39
C ARG A 16 13.72 7.78 21.36
N TYR A 17 13.36 9.04 21.10
CA TYR A 17 13.69 10.18 21.95
C TYR A 17 12.73 10.37 23.14
N LYS A 18 11.85 9.40 23.41
CA LYS A 18 10.87 9.42 24.51
C LYS A 18 9.88 10.61 24.47
N LYS A 19 9.73 11.28 23.33
CA LYS A 19 8.80 12.41 23.11
C LYS A 19 7.38 11.91 22.80
N ARG A 20 6.78 11.20 23.75
CA ARG A 20 5.47 10.53 23.59
C ARG A 20 4.30 11.49 23.34
N SER A 21 4.35 12.71 23.89
CA SER A 21 3.32 13.74 23.65
C SER A 21 3.28 14.16 22.18
N LEU A 22 4.44 14.43 21.58
CA LEU A 22 4.57 14.76 20.16
C LEU A 22 4.18 13.58 19.27
N HIS A 23 4.56 12.35 19.62
CA HIS A 23 4.13 11.16 18.89
C HIS A 23 2.60 11.07 18.84
N ARG A 24 1.92 11.30 19.97
CA ARG A 24 0.44 11.32 20.02
C ARG A 24 -0.15 12.47 19.20
N LEU A 25 0.48 13.65 19.21
CA LEU A 25 0.04 14.80 18.40
C LEU A 25 0.11 14.48 16.91
N ILE A 26 1.26 14.01 16.40
CA ILE A 26 1.43 13.61 15.00
C ILE A 26 0.50 12.43 14.66
N GLY A 27 0.32 11.49 15.59
CA GLY A 27 -0.66 10.42 15.46
C GLY A 27 -2.09 10.94 15.24
N LYS A 28 -2.49 12.03 15.90
CA LYS A 28 -3.79 12.66 15.64
C LYS A 28 -3.89 13.30 14.26
N PHE A 29 -2.81 13.93 13.78
CA PHE A 29 -2.78 14.45 12.41
C PHE A 29 -2.99 13.35 11.36
N SER A 30 -2.59 12.10 11.66
CA SER A 30 -2.79 10.99 10.72
C SER A 30 -4.27 10.74 10.37
N TYR A 31 -5.21 11.05 11.28
CA TYR A 31 -6.65 10.92 11.00
C TYR A 31 -7.16 11.87 9.91
N GLY A 32 -6.47 13.00 9.66
CA GLY A 32 -6.77 13.90 8.55
C GLY A 32 -5.96 13.58 7.31
N VAL A 33 -4.67 13.25 7.47
CA VAL A 33 -3.79 12.93 6.34
C VAL A 33 -4.21 11.63 5.64
N PHE A 34 -4.65 10.63 6.39
CA PHE A 34 -5.09 9.34 5.85
C PHE A 34 -6.27 9.45 4.86
N PRO A 35 -7.42 10.06 5.21
CA PRO A 35 -8.52 10.24 4.24
C PRO A 35 -8.13 11.16 3.08
N ALA A 36 -7.34 12.22 3.33
CA ALA A 36 -6.82 13.07 2.26
C ALA A 36 -5.97 12.27 1.25
N ILE A 37 -5.18 11.32 1.75
CA ILE A 37 -4.41 10.39 0.92
C ILE A 37 -5.31 9.50 0.09
N ILE A 38 -6.35 8.89 0.69
CA ILE A 38 -7.30 8.04 -0.05
C ILE A 38 -7.92 8.82 -1.19
N ILE A 39 -8.46 10.01 -0.90
CA ILE A 39 -9.06 10.88 -1.91
C ILE A 39 -8.04 11.21 -3.00
N SER A 40 -6.81 11.60 -2.63
CA SER A 40 -5.77 11.94 -3.60
C SER A 40 -5.39 10.76 -4.51
N LEU A 41 -5.37 9.54 -3.98
CA LEU A 41 -5.04 8.34 -4.75
C LEU A 41 -6.18 7.94 -5.68
N VAL A 42 -7.44 8.06 -5.24
CA VAL A 42 -8.61 7.82 -6.09
C VAL A 42 -8.69 8.83 -7.23
N LEU A 43 -8.48 10.13 -6.94
CA LEU A 43 -8.44 11.17 -7.98
C LEU A 43 -7.26 10.96 -8.94
N LEU A 44 -6.09 10.58 -8.44
CA LEU A 44 -4.94 10.24 -9.28
C LEU A 44 -5.27 9.05 -10.20
N ALA A 45 -5.82 7.97 -9.65
CA ALA A 45 -6.22 6.80 -10.42
C ALA A 45 -7.25 7.16 -11.50
N HIS A 46 -8.23 8.01 -11.17
CA HIS A 46 -9.20 8.53 -12.11
C HIS A 46 -8.53 9.32 -13.24
N SER A 47 -7.70 10.31 -12.92
CA SER A 47 -6.98 11.11 -13.92
C SER A 47 -6.09 10.28 -14.86
N GLN A 48 -5.59 9.13 -14.40
CA GLN A 48 -4.74 8.24 -15.18
C GLN A 48 -5.53 7.30 -16.09
N ILE A 49 -6.77 6.96 -15.76
CA ILE A 49 -7.60 6.15 -16.65
C ILE A 49 -8.35 6.98 -17.69
N THR A 50 -8.59 8.27 -17.44
CA THR A 50 -9.38 9.15 -18.33
C THR A 50 -8.61 9.83 -19.47
N VAL A 51 -7.29 9.60 -19.62
CA VAL A 51 -6.48 10.31 -20.64
C VAL A 51 -6.94 9.97 -22.07
N TYR A 52 -7.44 11.01 -22.77
CA TYR A 52 -8.40 10.97 -23.87
C TYR A 52 -7.90 10.52 -25.25
N ASP A 53 -6.59 10.46 -25.49
CA ASP A 53 -6.08 10.49 -26.87
C ASP A 53 -6.12 9.15 -27.62
N PHE A 54 -6.25 7.99 -26.93
CA PHE A 54 -6.12 6.66 -27.56
C PHE A 54 -7.09 5.58 -27.04
N GLY A 55 -8.12 5.98 -26.28
CA GLY A 55 -9.01 5.03 -25.61
C GLY A 55 -8.35 4.31 -24.42
N ILE A 56 -9.13 3.46 -23.74
CA ILE A 56 -8.67 2.74 -22.55
C ILE A 56 -7.97 1.44 -22.99
N THR A 57 -6.67 1.34 -22.69
CA THR A 57 -5.90 0.12 -22.92
C THR A 57 -6.05 -0.85 -21.75
N TYR A 58 -5.85 -2.15 -22.02
CA TYR A 58 -5.82 -3.17 -20.96
C TYR A 58 -4.75 -2.89 -19.88
N SER A 59 -3.62 -2.28 -20.26
CA SER A 59 -2.60 -1.86 -19.30
C SER A 59 -3.10 -0.83 -18.29
N ARG A 60 -3.99 0.11 -18.70
CA ARG A 60 -4.59 1.09 -17.78
C ARG A 60 -5.59 0.46 -16.82
N LEU A 61 -6.41 -0.48 -17.33
CA LEU A 61 -7.33 -1.29 -16.51
C LEU A 61 -6.56 -2.07 -15.43
N TYR A 62 -5.43 -2.67 -15.81
CA TYR A 62 -4.54 -3.37 -14.90
C TYR A 62 -3.89 -2.44 -13.86
N ILE A 63 -3.38 -1.28 -14.29
CA ILE A 63 -2.77 -0.30 -13.37
C ILE A 63 -3.81 0.22 -12.37
N LEU A 64 -5.04 0.49 -12.81
CA LEU A 64 -6.13 0.88 -11.91
C LEU A 64 -6.40 -0.21 -10.87
N PHE A 65 -6.40 -1.48 -11.29
CA PHE A 65 -6.60 -2.62 -10.40
C PHE A 65 -5.52 -2.67 -9.32
N LEU A 66 -4.26 -2.54 -9.74
CA LEU A 66 -3.10 -2.53 -8.87
C LEU A 66 -3.18 -1.37 -7.86
N GLN A 67 -3.54 -0.18 -8.31
CA GLN A 67 -3.71 0.99 -7.44
C GLN A 67 -4.79 0.79 -6.38
N PHE A 68 -5.93 0.24 -6.77
CA PHE A 68 -7.02 -0.05 -5.82
C PHE A 68 -6.68 -1.19 -4.86
N SER A 69 -5.93 -2.18 -5.33
CA SER A 69 -5.39 -3.25 -4.48
C SER A 69 -4.43 -2.70 -3.42
N LEU A 70 -3.45 -1.89 -3.82
CA LEU A 70 -2.52 -1.25 -2.88
C LEU A 70 -3.24 -0.30 -1.92
N LEU A 71 -4.23 0.45 -2.40
CA LEU A 71 -5.07 1.32 -1.57
C LEU A 71 -5.87 0.51 -0.54
N ALA A 72 -6.45 -0.62 -0.93
CA ALA A 72 -7.17 -1.51 -0.02
C ALA A 72 -6.24 -2.07 1.06
N ILE A 73 -5.05 -2.55 0.70
CA ILE A 73 -4.05 -3.02 1.68
C ILE A 73 -3.66 -1.88 2.62
N PHE A 74 -3.43 -0.68 2.10
CA PHE A 74 -3.09 0.50 2.89
C PHE A 74 -4.19 0.85 3.91
N ILE A 75 -5.47 0.79 3.49
CA ILE A 75 -6.63 1.03 4.34
C ILE A 75 -6.74 -0.05 5.42
N ILE A 76 -6.59 -1.32 5.06
CA ILE A 76 -6.65 -2.45 6.00
C ILE A 76 -5.54 -2.30 7.05
N ALA A 77 -4.30 -2.09 6.62
CA ALA A 77 -3.15 -1.94 7.50
C ALA A 77 -3.33 -0.75 8.46
N TYR A 78 -3.74 0.42 7.97
CA TYR A 78 -3.96 1.59 8.82
C TYR A 78 -5.12 1.38 9.79
N SER A 79 -6.24 0.83 9.33
CA SER A 79 -7.41 0.55 10.17
C SER A 79 -7.05 -0.39 11.31
N LEU A 80 -6.33 -1.49 11.02
CA LEU A 80 -5.82 -2.40 12.03
C LEU A 80 -4.81 -1.71 12.97
N ALA A 81 -3.93 -0.85 12.46
CA ALA A 81 -3.02 -0.08 13.30
C ALA A 81 -3.76 0.78 14.33
N ILE A 82 -4.88 1.40 13.93
CA ILE A 82 -5.70 2.24 14.82
C ILE A 82 -6.54 1.41 15.78
N ILE A 83 -7.15 0.31 15.33
CA ILE A 83 -7.89 -0.63 16.19
C ILE A 83 -6.98 -1.14 17.32
N TYR A 84 -5.77 -1.56 16.96
CA TYR A 84 -4.78 -2.07 17.91
C TYR A 84 -3.89 -0.99 18.54
N ARG A 85 -4.27 0.31 18.50
CA ARG A 85 -3.47 1.42 19.07
C ARG A 85 -3.14 1.29 20.56
N LYS A 86 -3.93 0.51 21.31
CA LYS A 86 -3.69 0.23 22.74
C LYS A 86 -2.59 -0.82 22.96
N SER A 87 -2.19 -1.56 21.92
CA SER A 87 -1.11 -2.52 21.92
C SER A 87 0.05 -2.00 21.06
N PRO A 88 1.06 -1.33 21.64
CA PRO A 88 2.15 -0.71 20.88
C PRO A 88 2.85 -1.68 19.92
N ALA A 89 2.97 -2.95 20.31
CA ALA A 89 3.56 -4.00 19.49
C ALA A 89 2.77 -4.22 18.19
N HIS A 90 1.45 -4.32 18.25
CA HIS A 90 0.61 -4.53 17.06
C HIS A 90 0.51 -3.24 16.24
N HIS A 91 0.26 -2.12 16.91
CA HIS A 91 0.17 -0.80 16.30
C HIS A 91 1.38 -0.50 15.41
N ALA A 92 2.59 -0.63 15.95
CA ALA A 92 3.82 -0.31 15.21
C ALA A 92 3.98 -1.18 13.95
N ARG A 93 3.66 -2.48 14.03
CA ARG A 93 3.80 -3.41 12.91
C ARG A 93 2.79 -3.14 11.80
N TYR A 94 1.54 -2.89 12.15
CA TYR A 94 0.53 -2.47 11.17
C TYR A 94 0.89 -1.12 10.54
N MET A 95 1.44 -0.17 11.31
CA MET A 95 1.94 1.09 10.74
C MET A 95 3.09 0.85 9.74
N ILE A 96 4.02 -0.07 10.02
CA ILE A 96 5.06 -0.48 9.07
C ILE A 96 4.42 -1.04 7.79
N SER A 97 3.41 -1.91 7.92
CA SER A 97 2.71 -2.47 6.75
C SER A 97 2.07 -1.41 5.85
N THR A 98 1.67 -0.25 6.37
CA THR A 98 1.21 0.87 5.51
C THR A 98 2.31 1.36 4.57
N SER A 99 3.57 1.40 5.01
CA SER A 99 4.70 1.81 4.16
C SER A 99 5.08 0.77 3.12
N LEU A 100 4.82 -0.51 3.36
CA LEU A 100 5.14 -1.58 2.39
C LEU A 100 4.33 -1.45 1.10
N THR A 101 3.13 -0.86 1.15
CA THR A 101 2.32 -0.56 -0.04
C THR A 101 2.99 0.42 -1.00
N MET A 102 4.03 1.14 -0.55
CA MET A 102 4.79 2.08 -1.37
C MET A 102 5.94 1.45 -2.15
N ILE A 103 6.32 0.20 -1.86
CA ILE A 103 7.45 -0.45 -2.54
C ILE A 103 7.22 -0.45 -4.04
N ASP A 104 6.07 -0.93 -4.48
CA ASP A 104 5.73 -1.02 -5.90
C ASP A 104 5.83 0.33 -6.65
N PRO A 105 5.12 1.41 -6.25
CA PRO A 105 5.21 2.70 -6.94
C PRO A 105 6.54 3.44 -6.73
N VAL A 106 7.37 3.05 -5.77
CA VAL A 106 8.73 3.59 -5.63
C VAL A 106 9.65 2.89 -6.62
N VAL A 107 9.64 1.56 -6.65
CA VAL A 107 10.49 0.76 -7.54
C VAL A 107 10.15 1.07 -9.01
N ALA A 108 8.85 1.20 -9.35
CA ALA A 108 8.37 1.58 -10.68
C ALA A 108 8.87 2.95 -11.18
N ARG A 109 9.37 3.82 -10.28
CA ARG A 109 9.88 5.15 -10.61
C ARG A 109 11.40 5.23 -10.65
N ILE A 110 12.10 4.17 -10.24
CA ILE A 110 13.55 4.13 -10.35
C ILE A 110 13.88 3.71 -11.79
N PRO A 111 14.63 4.52 -12.56
CA PRO A 111 15.09 4.14 -13.89
C PRO A 111 16.15 3.05 -13.74
N LEU A 112 15.71 1.80 -13.64
CA LEU A 112 16.59 0.65 -13.57
C LEU A 112 16.80 0.12 -15.00
N ASP A 113 18.06 0.09 -15.46
CA ASP A 113 18.46 -0.69 -16.63
C ASP A 113 18.54 -2.17 -16.23
N ILE A 114 17.37 -2.78 -16.01
CA ILE A 114 17.28 -4.19 -15.67
C ILE A 114 17.35 -5.00 -16.97
N PRO A 115 18.22 -6.02 -17.06
CA PRO A 115 18.15 -7.01 -18.13
C PRO A 115 16.74 -7.61 -18.21
N THR A 116 16.36 -8.12 -19.39
CA THR A 116 15.06 -8.77 -19.57
C THR A 116 14.88 -9.89 -18.56
N LEU A 117 13.95 -9.69 -17.63
CA LEU A 117 13.62 -10.68 -16.61
C LEU A 117 12.79 -11.81 -17.24
N PRO A 118 12.93 -13.07 -16.77
CA PRO A 118 12.11 -14.18 -17.25
C PRO A 118 10.66 -14.11 -16.76
N PHE A 119 10.29 -13.09 -15.98
CA PHE A 119 8.98 -12.86 -15.41
C PHE A 119 8.59 -11.38 -15.50
N SER A 120 7.31 -11.08 -15.29
CA SER A 120 6.82 -9.70 -15.33
C SER A 120 7.44 -8.84 -14.23
N TYR A 121 7.61 -7.56 -14.52
CA TYR A 121 8.07 -6.56 -13.54
C TYR A 121 7.20 -6.54 -12.27
N GLN A 122 5.89 -6.80 -12.40
CA GLN A 122 5.00 -6.88 -11.24
C GLN A 122 5.35 -8.04 -10.30
N VAL A 123 5.67 -9.22 -10.86
CA VAL A 123 6.08 -10.38 -10.05
C VAL A 123 7.37 -10.05 -9.29
N PHE A 124 8.26 -9.27 -9.90
CA PHE A 124 9.48 -8.79 -9.24
C PHE A 124 9.18 -7.90 -8.02
N THR A 125 8.35 -6.86 -8.17
CA THR A 125 8.02 -5.92 -7.08
C THR A 125 7.21 -6.59 -5.96
N PHE A 126 6.31 -7.51 -6.31
CA PHE A 126 5.62 -8.37 -5.34
C PHE A 126 6.59 -9.24 -4.56
N SER A 127 7.53 -9.91 -5.25
CA SER A 127 8.55 -10.73 -4.60
C SER A 127 9.44 -9.94 -3.64
N ILE A 128 9.80 -8.69 -3.98
CA ILE A 128 10.54 -7.81 -3.07
C ILE A 128 9.73 -7.53 -1.80
N THR A 129 8.45 -7.20 -1.96
CA THR A 129 7.56 -6.90 -0.83
C THR A 129 7.39 -8.11 0.07
N ASP A 130 7.15 -9.28 -0.50
CA ASP A 130 6.98 -10.53 0.23
C ASP A 130 8.26 -10.95 0.94
N LEU A 131 9.42 -10.79 0.28
CA LEU A 131 10.72 -11.06 0.88
C LEU A 131 10.95 -10.17 2.11
N ILE A 132 10.64 -8.88 2.04
CA ILE A 132 10.75 -7.96 3.18
C ILE A 132 9.84 -8.41 4.33
N ILE A 133 8.60 -8.82 4.03
CA ILE A 133 7.67 -9.31 5.05
C ILE A 133 8.18 -10.61 5.67
N VAL A 134 8.68 -11.56 4.86
CA VAL A 134 9.28 -12.82 5.34
C VAL A 134 10.48 -12.55 6.23
N ILE A 135 11.35 -11.60 5.88
CA ILE A 135 12.46 -11.17 6.72
C ILE A 135 11.92 -10.67 8.08
N PHE A 136 10.89 -9.82 8.10
CA PHE A 136 10.28 -9.38 9.35
C PHE A 136 9.68 -10.52 10.17
N ILE A 137 9.01 -11.49 9.54
CA ILE A 137 8.49 -12.70 10.21
C ILE A 137 9.63 -13.46 10.90
N ILE A 138 10.73 -13.70 10.19
CA ILE A 138 11.88 -14.46 10.69
C ILE A 138 12.59 -13.69 11.80
N SER A 139 12.78 -12.38 11.64
CA SER A 139 13.45 -11.52 12.63
C SER A 139 12.65 -11.40 13.93
N GLU A 140 11.33 -11.44 13.85
CA GLU A 140 10.46 -11.23 15.01
C GLU A 140 9.84 -12.50 15.59
N ARG A 141 10.21 -13.69 15.10
CA ARG A 141 9.63 -14.98 15.53
C ARG A 141 9.64 -15.22 17.06
N ASN A 142 10.62 -14.65 17.76
CA ASN A 142 10.81 -14.78 19.21
C ASN A 142 10.02 -13.74 20.03
N GLN A 143 9.36 -12.78 19.39
CA GLN A 143 8.56 -11.76 20.08
C GLN A 143 7.30 -12.38 20.67
N LYS A 144 6.97 -12.04 21.92
CA LYS A 144 5.80 -12.60 22.62
C LYS A 144 4.46 -12.01 22.18
N THR A 145 4.48 -10.84 21.54
CA THR A 145 3.26 -10.08 21.18
C THR A 145 3.43 -9.38 19.83
N GLY A 146 2.41 -9.38 18.98
CA GLY A 146 2.41 -8.68 17.70
C GLY A 146 3.09 -9.44 16.56
N ARG A 147 3.75 -10.58 16.82
CA ARG A 147 4.48 -11.35 15.79
C ARG A 147 3.57 -11.88 14.68
N GLU A 148 2.29 -12.04 14.96
CA GLU A 148 1.25 -12.50 14.03
C GLU A 148 0.85 -11.43 13.00
N VAL A 149 1.19 -10.15 13.23
CA VAL A 149 0.86 -9.06 12.30
C VAL A 149 1.50 -9.26 10.92
N PHE A 150 2.79 -9.61 10.86
CA PHE A 150 3.46 -9.78 9.57
C PHE A 150 2.98 -11.00 8.78
N PRO A 151 2.75 -12.18 9.38
CA PRO A 151 2.08 -13.29 8.70
C PRO A 151 0.66 -12.94 8.22
N ILE A 152 -0.14 -12.25 9.03
CA ILE A 152 -1.49 -11.79 8.61
C ILE A 152 -1.38 -10.85 7.41
N MET A 153 -0.49 -9.87 7.48
CA MET A 153 -0.31 -8.93 6.37
C MET A 153 0.26 -9.61 5.14
N LEU A 154 1.16 -10.60 5.27
CA LEU A 154 1.63 -11.40 4.13
C LEU A 154 0.46 -12.06 3.40
N LEU A 155 -0.47 -12.67 4.13
CA LEU A 155 -1.67 -13.27 3.53
C LEU A 155 -2.54 -12.23 2.83
N VAL A 156 -2.69 -11.04 3.42
CA VAL A 156 -3.41 -9.93 2.78
C VAL A 156 -2.71 -9.48 1.49
N PHE A 157 -1.38 -9.32 1.50
CA PHE A 157 -0.60 -8.98 0.31
C PHE A 157 -0.75 -10.05 -0.77
N ILE A 158 -0.50 -11.32 -0.45
CA ILE A 158 -0.63 -12.44 -1.40
C ILE A 158 -2.05 -12.50 -1.98
N PHE A 159 -3.09 -12.29 -1.17
CA PHE A 159 -4.47 -12.27 -1.65
C PHE A 159 -4.69 -11.19 -2.71
N PHE A 160 -4.28 -9.95 -2.45
CA PHE A 160 -4.43 -8.85 -3.41
C PHE A 160 -3.50 -8.98 -4.63
N GLN A 161 -2.31 -9.53 -4.45
CA GLN A 161 -1.39 -9.85 -5.55
C GLN A 161 -2.00 -10.91 -6.47
N TRP A 162 -2.58 -11.97 -5.90
CA TRP A 162 -3.29 -13.01 -6.66
C TRP A 162 -4.47 -12.40 -7.42
N LEU A 163 -5.30 -11.56 -6.78
CA LEU A 163 -6.36 -10.84 -7.48
C LEU A 163 -5.82 -9.98 -8.62
N THR A 164 -4.70 -9.29 -8.41
CA THR A 164 -4.08 -8.45 -9.44
C THR A 164 -3.57 -9.28 -10.62
N LEU A 165 -3.00 -10.45 -10.39
CA LEU A 165 -2.43 -11.29 -11.46
C LEU A 165 -3.50 -12.07 -12.23
N TYR A 166 -4.57 -12.52 -11.56
CA TYR A 166 -5.54 -13.45 -12.14
C TYR A 166 -6.93 -12.86 -12.34
N TRP A 167 -7.40 -11.99 -11.45
CA TRP A 167 -8.78 -11.47 -11.47
C TRP A 167 -8.93 -10.11 -12.16
N SER A 168 -7.82 -9.40 -12.40
CA SER A 168 -7.78 -8.13 -13.16
C SER A 168 -8.17 -8.26 -14.65
N ARG A 169 -8.45 -9.48 -15.13
CA ARG A 169 -8.97 -9.78 -16.48
C ARG A 169 -10.46 -10.13 -16.48
N SER A 170 -11.14 -9.99 -15.34
CA SER A 170 -12.55 -10.33 -15.24
C SER A 170 -13.42 -9.25 -15.90
N THR A 171 -14.51 -9.66 -16.53
CA THR A 171 -15.50 -8.74 -17.11
C THR A 171 -16.10 -7.82 -16.05
N ILE A 172 -16.29 -8.33 -14.83
CA ILE A 172 -16.77 -7.56 -13.68
C ILE A 172 -15.84 -6.37 -13.38
N TRP A 173 -14.53 -6.60 -13.44
CA TRP A 173 -13.56 -5.53 -13.25
C TRP A 173 -13.58 -4.52 -14.41
N ASP A 174 -13.64 -5.03 -15.64
CA ASP A 174 -13.65 -4.17 -16.83
C ASP A 174 -14.89 -3.25 -16.82
N ASP A 175 -16.07 -3.77 -16.51
CA ASP A 175 -17.31 -2.99 -16.40
C ASP A 175 -17.21 -1.91 -15.31
N PHE A 176 -16.66 -2.28 -14.14
CA PHE A 176 -16.44 -1.33 -13.04
C PHE A 176 -15.45 -0.23 -13.43
N ALA A 177 -14.33 -0.58 -14.06
CA ALA A 177 -13.31 0.38 -14.43
C ALA A 177 -13.78 1.33 -15.54
N LEU A 178 -14.58 0.84 -16.50
CA LEU A 178 -15.22 1.66 -17.51
C LEU A 178 -16.26 2.61 -16.92
N TRP A 179 -17.05 2.15 -15.94
CA TRP A 179 -17.94 3.03 -15.18
C TRP A 179 -17.15 4.10 -14.43
N PHE A 180 -16.10 3.70 -13.72
CA PHE A 180 -15.26 4.60 -12.93
C PHE A 180 -14.62 5.69 -13.81
N ALA A 181 -14.12 5.33 -15.00
CA ALA A 181 -13.53 6.26 -15.95
C ALA A 181 -14.51 7.28 -16.56
N ARG A 182 -15.83 7.08 -16.41
CA ARG A 182 -16.86 8.02 -16.91
C ARG A 182 -17.31 9.03 -15.85
N LEU A 183 -16.82 8.92 -14.62
CA LEU A 183 -17.22 9.82 -13.56
C LEU A 183 -16.61 11.22 -13.77
N PRO A 184 -17.31 12.31 -13.42
CA PRO A 184 -16.78 13.67 -13.53
C PRO A 184 -15.94 14.02 -12.29
N LEU A 185 -14.87 13.25 -12.00
CA LEU A 185 -14.04 13.45 -10.81
C LEU A 185 -12.82 14.34 -11.05
N THR A 186 -12.21 14.28 -12.23
CA THR A 186 -10.99 15.02 -12.62
C THR A 186 -11.07 15.49 -14.05
#